data_AF-A0A383EL09-F1
#
_entry.id   AF-A0A383EL09-F1
#
_cell.length_a   1.000
_cell.length_b   1.000
_cell.length_c   1.000
_cell.angle_alpha   90.00
_cell.angle_beta   90.00
_cell.angle_gamma   90.00
#
_symmetry.space_group_name_H-M   'P 1'
#
loop_
_entity.id
_entity.type
_entity.pdbx_description
1 polymer ?
#
loop_
_entity_poly.entity_id
_entity_poly.type
_entity_poly.pdbx_seq_one_letter_code
_entity_poly.pdbx_strand_id
1 'polypeptide(L)'
;MISCSTTSKPIFETKPELVYPDLSDKKFCRGKGYILSEGEMKGRLNFTFTSSRDTAYIQFKDLIGRKTIFIILKNEDIDAWDMLNNRRYDRASILISLPFFEMIQPKELRTFLWG
;
A
#
# COMPACT_ATOMS: atom_id res chain seq x y z
N MET A 1 -49.68 44.48 -18.23
CA MET A 1 -48.70 44.91 -17.22
C MET A 1 -49.28 44.62 -15.85
N ILE A 2 -48.74 43.61 -15.13
CA ILE A 2 -48.50 43.55 -13.68
C ILE A 2 -47.66 42.28 -13.50
N SER A 3 -46.44 42.47 -13.01
CA SER A 3 -45.42 41.47 -12.74
C SER A 3 -45.65 40.87 -11.35
N CYS A 4 -45.46 39.55 -11.19
CA CYS A 4 -45.13 38.94 -9.91
C CYS A 4 -43.85 38.11 -10.08
N SER A 5 -42.72 38.79 -10.00
CA SER A 5 -41.40 38.19 -9.79
C SER A 5 -41.33 37.69 -8.34
N THR A 6 -41.41 36.37 -8.15
CA THR A 6 -41.08 35.73 -6.88
C THR A 6 -39.58 35.44 -6.89
N THR A 7 -38.82 36.10 -6.01
CA THR A 7 -37.40 35.80 -5.82
C THR A 7 -37.28 34.41 -5.22
N SER A 8 -36.73 33.45 -5.98
CA SER A 8 -36.31 32.17 -5.43
C SER A 8 -35.21 32.41 -4.41
N LYS A 9 -35.43 31.99 -3.16
CA LYS A 9 -34.37 31.98 -2.15
C LYS A 9 -33.25 31.08 -2.65
N PRO A 10 -31.96 31.47 -2.53
CA PRO A 10 -30.87 30.56 -2.83
C PRO A 10 -31.00 29.36 -1.90
N ILE A 11 -31.18 28.18 -2.50
CA ILE A 11 -31.01 26.91 -1.81
C ILE A 11 -29.52 26.88 -1.48
N PHE A 12 -29.17 27.18 -0.23
CA PHE A 12 -27.85 26.83 0.28
C PHE A 12 -27.80 25.31 0.29
N GLU A 13 -27.22 24.73 -0.77
CA GLU A 13 -26.76 23.36 -0.74
C GLU A 13 -25.74 23.25 0.40
N THR A 14 -26.19 22.78 1.55
CA THR A 14 -25.30 22.33 2.62
C THR A 14 -24.43 21.25 2.01
N LYS A 15 -23.18 21.62 1.69
CA LYS A 15 -22.13 20.68 1.30
C LYS A 15 -22.17 19.55 2.33
N PRO A 16 -22.38 18.28 1.92
CA PRO A 16 -22.47 17.20 2.90
C PRO A 16 -21.20 17.24 3.75
N GLU A 17 -21.37 17.40 5.05
CA GLU A 17 -20.28 17.34 6.00
C GLU A 17 -19.68 15.94 5.85
N LEU A 18 -18.45 15.88 5.32
CA LEU A 18 -17.76 14.61 5.12
C LEU A 18 -17.44 14.06 6.51
N VAL A 19 -18.30 13.16 7.00
CA VAL A 19 -18.04 12.41 8.22
C VAL A 19 -16.93 11.41 7.92
N TYR A 20 -15.72 11.76 8.32
CA TYR A 20 -14.58 10.85 8.23
C TYR A 20 -14.66 9.80 9.35
N PRO A 21 -14.38 8.52 9.06
CA PRO A 21 -14.30 7.51 10.10
C PRO A 21 -13.17 7.87 11.07
N ASP A 22 -13.39 7.64 12.37
CA ASP A 22 -12.33 7.75 13.35
C ASP A 22 -11.24 6.71 13.05
N LEU A 23 -10.06 7.19 12.66
CA LEU A 23 -8.92 6.36 12.31
C LEU A 23 -8.17 5.85 13.55
N SER A 24 -8.53 6.31 14.76
CA SER A 24 -7.95 5.83 16.01
C SER A 24 -8.17 4.33 16.22
N ASP A 25 -9.29 3.81 15.72
CA ASP A 25 -9.66 2.38 15.76
C ASP A 25 -9.08 1.56 14.60
N LYS A 26 -8.36 2.17 13.66
CA LYS A 26 -7.80 1.46 12.51
C LYS A 26 -6.70 0.51 12.98
N LYS A 27 -6.91 -0.79 12.81
CA LYS A 27 -5.97 -1.87 13.21
C LYS A 27 -5.10 -2.40 12.06
N PHE A 28 -5.66 -2.49 10.86
CA PHE A 28 -4.98 -2.99 9.67
C PHE A 28 -5.41 -2.18 8.43
N CYS A 29 -4.49 -2.01 7.48
CA CYS A 29 -4.77 -1.65 6.09
C CYS A 29 -4.45 -2.87 5.23
N ARG A 30 -5.30 -3.20 4.26
CA ARG A 30 -5.07 -4.32 3.34
C ARG A 30 -5.30 -3.86 1.92
N GLY A 31 -4.48 -4.37 1.01
CA GLY A 31 -4.63 -4.05 -0.39
C GLY A 31 -3.94 -5.05 -1.29
N LYS A 32 -4.12 -4.82 -2.58
CA LYS A 32 -3.51 -5.58 -3.67
C LYS A 32 -2.96 -4.60 -4.67
N GLY A 33 -1.87 -4.95 -5.33
CA GLY A 33 -1.24 -4.13 -6.34
C GLY A 33 -0.35 -4.94 -7.25
N TYR A 34 0.36 -4.24 -8.12
CA TYR A 34 1.39 -4.84 -8.95
C TYR A 34 2.56 -3.87 -9.12
N ILE A 35 3.75 -4.43 -9.32
CA ILE A 35 4.94 -3.69 -9.74
C ILE A 35 5.25 -4.12 -11.17
N LEU A 36 5.55 -3.15 -12.03
CA LEU A 36 6.16 -3.42 -13.33
C LEU A 36 7.67 -3.37 -13.12
N SER A 37 8.32 -4.51 -13.25
CA SER A 37 9.75 -4.64 -13.05
C SER A 37 10.46 -4.71 -14.39
N GLU A 38 11.51 -3.90 -14.52
CA GLU A 38 12.45 -3.88 -15.64
C GLU A 38 13.81 -4.40 -15.13
N GLY A 39 14.59 -5.07 -15.99
CA GLY A 39 15.84 -5.76 -15.60
C GLY A 39 15.72 -7.29 -15.60
N GLU A 40 16.53 -7.97 -14.79
CA GLU A 40 16.60 -9.45 -14.71
C GLU A 40 15.24 -10.09 -14.40
N MET A 41 14.47 -9.48 -13.50
CA MET A 41 13.08 -9.88 -13.24
C MET A 41 12.12 -9.02 -14.07
N LYS A 42 12.01 -9.32 -15.37
CA LYS A 42 11.11 -8.58 -16.27
C LYS A 42 9.65 -9.03 -16.14
N GLY A 43 8.75 -8.08 -15.88
CA GLY A 43 7.31 -8.31 -16.00
C GLY A 43 6.46 -7.75 -14.87
N ARG A 44 5.20 -8.20 -14.82
CA ARG A 44 4.24 -7.80 -13.79
C ARG A 44 4.36 -8.71 -12.57
N LEU A 45 4.76 -8.13 -11.44
CA LEU A 45 4.83 -8.79 -10.14
C LEU A 45 3.61 -8.37 -9.31
N ASN A 46 2.64 -9.26 -9.19
CA ASN A 46 1.45 -9.00 -8.40
C ASN A 46 1.78 -9.16 -6.91
N PHE A 47 1.19 -8.32 -6.06
CA PHE A 47 1.36 -8.45 -4.61
C PHE A 47 0.07 -8.18 -3.85
N THR A 48 0.02 -8.72 -2.63
CA THR A 48 -0.98 -8.36 -1.62
C THR A 48 -0.26 -7.89 -0.37
N PHE A 49 -0.82 -6.92 0.33
CA PHE A 49 -0.22 -6.44 1.58
C PHE A 49 -1.24 -6.38 2.72
N THR A 50 -0.72 -6.48 3.93
CA THR A 50 -1.42 -6.11 5.18
C THR A 50 -0.45 -5.28 6.01
N SER A 51 -0.82 -4.04 6.32
CA SER A 51 -0.05 -3.13 7.16
C SER A 51 -0.78 -2.85 8.45
N SER A 52 -0.05 -2.78 9.56
CA SER A 52 -0.43 -2.16 10.82
C SER A 52 0.41 -0.88 11.02
N ARG A 53 0.28 -0.25 12.18
CA ARG A 53 1.15 0.88 12.60
C ARG A 53 2.63 0.47 12.66
N ASP A 54 2.91 -0.75 13.10
CA ASP A 54 4.26 -1.19 13.47
C ASP A 54 4.85 -2.21 12.49
N THR A 55 4.03 -2.85 11.66
CA THR A 55 4.49 -3.91 10.76
C THR A 55 3.72 -3.90 9.45
N ALA A 56 4.42 -4.13 8.32
CA ALA A 56 3.76 -4.48 7.06
C ALA A 56 4.22 -5.86 6.57
N TYR A 57 3.27 -6.62 6.05
CA TYR A 57 3.49 -7.89 5.37
C TYR A 57 3.16 -7.71 3.90
N ILE A 58 4.09 -8.05 3.03
CA ILE A 58 3.92 -7.98 1.58
C ILE A 58 4.20 -9.35 0.99
N GLN A 59 3.27 -9.86 0.19
CA GLN A 59 3.38 -11.16 -0.46
C GLN A 59 3.30 -11.01 -1.96
N PHE A 60 4.39 -11.35 -2.65
CA PHE A 60 4.47 -11.38 -4.10
C PHE A 60 3.97 -12.72 -4.64
N LYS A 61 3.37 -12.63 -5.82
CA LYS A 61 2.87 -13.77 -6.59
C LYS A 61 3.33 -13.66 -8.03
N ASP A 62 3.68 -14.79 -8.62
CA ASP A 62 3.94 -14.87 -10.05
C ASP A 62 2.62 -14.86 -10.86
N LEU A 63 2.75 -14.98 -12.19
CA LEU A 63 1.63 -14.93 -13.13
C LEU A 63 0.60 -16.06 -12.91
N ILE A 64 1.02 -17.20 -12.35
CA ILE A 64 0.15 -18.34 -12.05
C ILE A 64 -0.33 -18.35 -10.59
N GLY A 65 0.00 -17.31 -9.81
CA GLY A 65 -0.48 -17.11 -8.45
C GLY A 65 0.33 -17.81 -7.36
N ARG A 66 1.48 -18.42 -7.68
CA ARG A 66 2.37 -19.03 -6.67
C ARG A 66 2.99 -17.93 -5.84
N LYS A 67 3.05 -18.16 -4.52
CA LYS A 67 3.72 -17.25 -3.57
C LYS A 67 5.22 -17.35 -3.78
N THR A 68 5.86 -16.24 -4.14
CA THR A 68 7.28 -16.23 -4.51
C THR A 68 8.15 -15.63 -3.41
N ILE A 69 7.85 -14.38 -3.03
CA ILE A 69 8.60 -13.64 -2.02
C ILE A 69 7.64 -13.13 -0.95
N PHE A 70 8.02 -13.26 0.30
CA PHE A 70 7.34 -12.68 1.44
C PHE A 70 8.26 -11.69 2.15
N ILE A 71 7.81 -10.44 2.31
CA ILE A 71 8.55 -9.36 2.95
C ILE A 71 7.82 -8.94 4.22
N ILE A 72 8.59 -8.71 5.28
CA ILE A 72 8.13 -8.15 6.55
C ILE A 72 8.90 -6.85 6.78
N LEU A 73 8.18 -5.74 6.88
CA LEU A 73 8.72 -4.44 7.23
C LEU A 73 8.40 -4.13 8.68
N LYS A 74 9.41 -3.93 9.50
CA LYS A 74 9.29 -3.42 10.88
C LYS A 74 9.79 -1.97 10.91
N ASN A 75 10.07 -1.40 12.09
CA ASN A 75 10.52 0.00 12.21
C ASN A 75 11.76 0.32 11.36
N GLU A 76 12.90 -0.28 11.66
CA GLU A 76 14.18 0.01 11.02
C GLU A 76 14.73 -1.23 10.28
N ASP A 77 13.89 -2.26 10.17
CA ASP A 77 14.30 -3.61 9.82
C ASP A 77 13.40 -4.22 8.75
N ILE A 78 14.00 -5.11 7.97
CA ILE A 78 13.39 -5.78 6.83
C ILE A 78 13.80 -7.25 6.82
N ASP A 79 12.80 -8.12 6.84
CA ASP A 79 12.98 -9.55 6.61
C ASP A 79 12.38 -9.92 5.26
N ALA A 80 13.05 -10.78 4.49
CA ALA A 80 12.49 -11.35 3.28
C ALA A 80 12.71 -12.86 3.20
N TRP A 81 11.72 -13.56 2.65
CA TRP A 81 11.72 -15.01 2.46
C TRP A 81 11.36 -15.34 1.03
N ASP A 82 12.30 -15.93 0.30
CA ASP A 82 12.03 -16.67 -0.93
C ASP A 82 11.32 -17.98 -0.56
N MET A 83 10.02 -18.00 -0.81
CA MET A 83 9.17 -19.14 -0.51
C MET A 83 9.32 -20.26 -1.53
N LEU A 84 9.80 -19.99 -2.75
CA LEU A 84 10.01 -21.00 -3.78
C LEU A 84 11.24 -21.85 -3.45
N ASN A 85 12.33 -21.20 -3.07
CA ASN A 85 13.60 -21.86 -2.75
C ASN A 85 13.77 -22.11 -1.24
N ASN A 86 12.76 -21.77 -0.44
CA ASN A 86 12.78 -21.83 1.02
C ASN A 86 14.01 -21.13 1.64
N ARG A 87 14.38 -19.96 1.12
CA ARG A 87 15.58 -19.22 1.52
C ARG A 87 15.22 -17.88 2.15
N ARG A 88 15.69 -17.65 3.38
CA ARG A 88 15.62 -16.31 3.98
C ARG A 88 16.78 -15.45 3.48
N TYR A 89 16.49 -14.20 3.16
CA TYR A 89 17.50 -13.23 2.77
C TYR A 89 17.99 -12.46 3.98
N ASP A 90 19.30 -12.21 4.04
CA ASP A 90 19.85 -11.20 4.94
C ASP A 90 19.60 -9.80 4.37
N ARG A 91 19.79 -8.77 5.21
CA ARG A 91 19.56 -7.37 4.83
C ARG A 91 20.34 -6.96 3.59
N ALA A 92 21.59 -7.40 3.43
CA ALA A 92 22.42 -7.06 2.27
C ALA A 92 21.84 -7.66 0.98
N SER A 93 21.44 -8.93 1.02
CA SER A 93 20.80 -9.63 -0.11
C SER A 93 19.47 -8.98 -0.50
N ILE A 94 18.71 -8.48 0.48
CA ILE A 94 17.46 -7.76 0.23
C ILE A 94 17.71 -6.46 -0.52
N LEU A 95 18.68 -5.66 -0.08
CA LEU A 95 19.02 -4.39 -0.74
C LEU A 95 19.48 -4.60 -2.18
N ILE A 96 20.29 -5.65 -2.42
CA ILE A 96 20.72 -6.01 -3.78
C ILE A 96 19.55 -6.48 -4.66
N SER A 97 18.64 -7.28 -4.11
CA SER A 97 17.56 -7.92 -4.88
C SER A 97 16.35 -7.01 -5.08
N LEU A 98 16.16 -6.03 -4.20
CA LEU A 98 15.00 -5.12 -4.16
C LEU A 98 15.52 -3.68 -4.00
N PRO A 99 16.15 -3.11 -5.04
CA PRO A 99 16.89 -1.85 -4.96
C PRO A 99 16.02 -0.63 -4.62
N PHE A 100 14.69 -0.75 -4.67
CA PHE A 100 13.81 0.33 -4.20
C PHE A 100 13.96 0.61 -2.69
N PHE A 101 14.50 -0.33 -1.90
CA PHE A 101 14.85 -0.09 -0.50
C PHE A 101 16.12 0.77 -0.33
N GLU A 102 16.87 1.07 -1.40
CA GLU A 102 17.91 2.10 -1.37
C GLU A 102 17.30 3.52 -1.35
N MET A 103 16.12 3.69 -1.95
CA MET A 103 15.45 4.98 -2.08
C MET A 103 14.34 5.19 -1.03
N ILE A 104 13.71 4.11 -0.57
CA ILE A 104 12.56 4.15 0.35
C ILE A 104 12.89 3.33 1.58
N GLN A 105 12.91 3.97 2.74
CA GLN A 105 13.16 3.26 4.00
C GLN A 105 12.00 2.32 4.34
N PRO A 106 12.23 1.19 5.04
CA PRO A 106 11.17 0.27 5.46
C PRO A 106 10.02 0.97 6.21
N LYS A 107 10.36 1.94 7.07
CA LYS A 107 9.39 2.77 7.79
C LYS A 107 8.50 3.59 6.87
N GLU A 108 9.07 4.20 5.84
CA GLU A 108 8.35 5.06 4.89
C GLU A 108 7.37 4.22 4.07
N LEU A 109 7.84 3.08 3.52
CA LEU A 109 6.97 2.18 2.77
C LEU A 109 5.85 1.62 3.66
N ARG A 110 6.13 1.25 4.91
CA ARG A 110 5.10 0.80 5.85
C ARG A 110 4.09 1.92 6.13
N THR A 111 4.53 3.14 6.42
CA THR A 111 3.63 4.27 6.64
C THR A 111 2.77 4.56 5.42
N PHE A 112 3.34 4.49 4.22
CA PHE A 112 2.58 4.62 2.98
C PHE A 112 1.51 3.53 2.83
N LEU A 113 1.84 2.26 3.10
CA LEU A 113 0.88 1.16 3.04
C LEU A 113 -0.16 1.22 4.16
N TRP A 114 0.19 1.82 5.30
CA TRP A 114 -0.74 2.08 6.38
C TRP A 114 -1.77 3.13 5.97
N GLY A 115 -1.36 4.23 5.34
CA GLY A 115 -2.20 5.43 5.19
C GLY A 115 -2.26 6.17 6.52
#